data_AF-A0A4R7NMH1-F1
#
_entry.id   AF-A0A4R7NMH1-F1
#
_cell.length_a   1.000
_cell.length_b   1.000
_cell.length_c   1.000
_cell.angle_alpha   90.00
_cell.angle_beta   90.00
_cell.angle_gamma   90.00
#
_symmetry.space_group_name_H-M   'P 1'
#
loop_
_entity.id
_entity.type
_entity.pdbx_description
1 polymer ?
#
loop_
_entity_poly.entity_id
_entity_poly.type
_entity_poly.pdbx_seq_one_letter_code
_entity_poly.pdbx_strand_id
1 'polypeptide(L)'
;MRMLSILRGFLGLAAFLLLGDILVRLFAIPLSSGVAGMLLLTFWLLLRRHLSHDLTAASQPLIGMLALLIMPGVVGIFFQAGEFAGQWPTIFIALIAGTLLSSWTTLWLMRRLVPDTRDNAHE
;
A
#
# COMPACT_ATOMS: atom_id res chain seq x y z
N MET A 1 -1.94 -18.37 -25.97
CA MET A 1 -2.93 -18.42 -24.87
C MET A 1 -2.50 -17.68 -23.59
N ARG A 2 -1.25 -17.81 -23.08
CA ARG A 2 -0.79 -17.10 -21.85
C ARG A 2 -0.91 -15.55 -21.88
N MET A 3 -0.72 -14.91 -23.03
CA MET A 3 -0.79 -13.44 -23.16
C MET A 3 -2.20 -12.86 -22.96
N LEU A 4 -3.24 -13.58 -23.41
CA LEU A 4 -4.64 -13.19 -23.21
C LEU A 4 -5.04 -13.22 -21.73
N SER A 5 -4.52 -14.20 -20.96
CA SER A 5 -4.73 -14.28 -19.52
C SER A 5 -4.08 -13.12 -18.76
N ILE A 6 -2.86 -12.74 -19.14
CA ILE A 6 -2.15 -11.59 -18.53
C ILE A 6 -2.91 -10.28 -18.80
N LEU A 7 -3.37 -10.06 -20.04
CA LEU A 7 -4.12 -8.85 -20.39
C LEU A 7 -5.45 -8.77 -19.65
N ARG A 8 -6.18 -9.89 -19.56
CA ARG A 8 -7.44 -9.97 -18.79
C ARG A 8 -7.22 -9.71 -17.30
N GLY A 9 -6.16 -10.28 -16.73
CA GLY A 9 -5.80 -10.05 -15.33
C GLY A 9 -5.42 -8.60 -15.07
N PHE A 10 -4.58 -8.01 -15.94
CA PHE A 10 -4.17 -6.61 -15.85
C PHE A 10 -5.36 -5.66 -15.98
N LEU A 11 -6.27 -5.92 -16.93
CA LEU A 11 -7.47 -5.11 -17.11
C LEU A 11 -8.41 -5.22 -15.90
N GLY A 12 -8.51 -6.41 -15.31
CA GLY A 12 -9.21 -6.61 -14.03
C GLY A 12 -8.59 -5.80 -12.90
N LEU A 13 -7.27 -5.89 -12.71
CA LEU A 13 -6.51 -5.12 -11.72
C LEU A 13 -6.68 -3.60 -11.91
N ALA A 14 -6.51 -3.12 -13.14
CA ALA A 14 -6.66 -1.70 -13.47
C ALA A 14 -8.11 -1.21 -13.29
N ALA A 15 -9.11 -2.02 -13.66
CA ALA A 15 -10.52 -1.69 -13.46
C ALA A 15 -10.86 -1.57 -11.96
N PHE A 16 -10.36 -2.48 -11.12
CA PHE A 16 -10.53 -2.39 -9.67
C PHE A 16 -9.80 -1.17 -9.08
N LEU A 17 -8.61 -0.84 -9.58
CA LEU A 17 -7.89 0.36 -9.17
C LEU A 17 -8.68 1.63 -9.51
N LEU A 18 -9.23 1.72 -10.72
CA LEU A 18 -10.09 2.83 -11.16
C LEU A 18 -11.39 2.92 -10.35
N LEU A 19 -12.05 1.78 -10.10
CA LEU A 19 -13.26 1.75 -9.27
C LEU A 19 -12.97 2.23 -7.85
N GLY A 20 -11.83 1.83 -7.28
CA GLY A 20 -11.36 2.33 -5.98
C GLY A 20 -11.16 3.84 -5.98
N ASP A 21 -10.58 4.42 -7.03
CA ASP A 21 -10.41 5.87 -7.19
C ASP A 21 -11.77 6.59 -7.26
N ILE A 22 -12.72 6.06 -8.05
CA ILE A 22 -14.07 6.62 -8.16
C ILE A 22 -14.80 6.57 -6.82
N LEU A 23 -14.73 5.43 -6.10
CA LEU A 23 -15.36 5.29 -4.79
C LEU A 23 -14.76 6.26 -3.76
N VAL A 24 -13.43 6.35 -3.69
CA VAL A 24 -12.75 7.26 -2.76
C VAL A 24 -13.11 8.71 -3.04
N ARG A 25 -13.13 9.12 -4.31
CA ARG A 25 -13.55 10.47 -4.71
C ARG A 25 -15.01 10.73 -4.38
N LEU A 26 -15.90 9.76 -4.59
CA LEU A 26 -17.33 9.92 -4.35
C LEU A 26 -17.66 9.96 -2.85
N PHE A 27 -17.02 9.13 -2.05
CA PHE A 27 -17.21 9.08 -0.59
C PHE A 27 -16.31 10.07 0.17
N ALA A 28 -15.47 10.85 -0.52
CA ALA A 28 -14.52 11.81 0.06
C ALA A 28 -13.68 11.22 1.21
N ILE A 29 -13.31 9.94 1.09
CA ILE A 29 -12.58 9.24 2.15
C ILE A 29 -11.09 9.64 2.05
N PRO A 30 -10.41 9.99 3.15
CA PRO A 30 -8.97 10.26 3.17
C PRO A 30 -8.15 8.97 3.07
N LEU A 31 -8.45 8.10 2.10
CA LEU A 31 -7.74 6.85 1.84
C LEU A 31 -7.02 6.92 0.50
N SER A 32 -5.86 6.25 0.42
CA SER A 32 -5.17 6.05 -0.85
C SER A 32 -6.05 5.23 -1.80
N SER A 33 -6.23 5.72 -3.04
CA SER A 33 -7.03 5.05 -4.07
C SER A 33 -6.53 3.63 -4.36
N GLY A 34 -5.21 3.39 -4.23
CA GLY A 34 -4.62 2.05 -4.31
C GLY A 34 -5.12 1.09 -3.23
N VAL A 35 -5.22 1.55 -1.99
CA VAL A 35 -5.72 0.75 -0.86
C VAL A 35 -7.20 0.46 -1.04
N ALA A 36 -7.99 1.43 -1.49
CA ALA A 36 -9.41 1.23 -1.76
C ALA A 36 -9.64 0.20 -2.87
N GLY A 37 -8.88 0.25 -3.96
CA GLY A 37 -8.92 -0.76 -5.02
C GLY A 37 -8.57 -2.17 -4.52
N MET A 38 -7.55 -2.28 -3.64
CA MET A 38 -7.19 -3.55 -3.00
C MET A 38 -8.29 -4.11 -2.08
N LEU A 39 -8.93 -3.24 -1.28
CA LEU A 39 -10.04 -3.64 -0.42
C LEU A 39 -11.24 -4.09 -1.24
N LEU A 40 -11.56 -3.38 -2.31
CA LEU A 40 -12.66 -3.71 -3.21
C LEU A 40 -12.41 -5.03 -3.93
N LEU A 41 -11.19 -5.25 -4.42
CA LEU A 41 -10.75 -6.50 -5.03
C LEU A 41 -10.84 -7.65 -4.03
N THR A 42 -10.37 -7.45 -2.80
CA THR A 42 -10.49 -8.45 -1.72
C THR A 42 -11.95 -8.79 -1.42
N PHE A 43 -12.82 -7.78 -1.30
CA PHE A 43 -14.25 -7.99 -1.05
C PHE A 43 -14.91 -8.78 -2.18
N TRP A 44 -14.58 -8.45 -3.43
CA TRP A 44 -15.06 -9.15 -4.61
C TRP A 44 -14.58 -10.61 -4.67
N LEU A 45 -13.31 -10.87 -4.34
CA LEU A 45 -12.73 -12.21 -4.25
C LEU A 45 -13.37 -13.03 -3.11
N LEU A 46 -13.68 -12.39 -1.98
CA LEU A 46 -14.39 -13.02 -0.87
C LEU A 46 -15.78 -13.50 -1.29
N LEU A 47 -16.50 -12.67 -2.05
CA LEU A 47 -17.82 -12.99 -2.59
C LEU A 47 -17.77 -14.08 -3.67
N ARG A 48 -16.75 -14.07 -4.53
CA ARG A 48 -16.57 -15.08 -5.60
C ARG A 48 -15.99 -16.41 -5.11
N ARG A 49 -15.32 -16.47 -3.95
CA ARG A 49 -14.61 -17.64 -3.41
C ARG A 49 -13.64 -18.34 -4.39
N HIS A 50 -13.22 -17.67 -5.46
CA HIS A 50 -12.39 -18.25 -6.51
C HIS A 50 -11.25 -17.31 -6.88
N LEU A 51 -10.02 -17.80 -6.75
CA LEU A 51 -8.81 -17.06 -7.16
C LEU A 51 -8.65 -17.22 -8.68
N SER A 52 -9.03 -16.20 -9.45
CA SER A 52 -8.84 -16.21 -10.90
C SER A 52 -7.35 -16.32 -11.24
N HIS A 53 -6.97 -17.42 -11.90
CA HIS A 53 -5.59 -17.65 -12.38
C HIS A 53 -5.06 -16.50 -13.25
N ASP A 54 -5.94 -15.81 -13.97
CA ASP A 54 -5.60 -14.64 -14.79
C ASP A 54 -5.06 -13.46 -13.95
N LEU A 55 -5.61 -13.24 -12.74
CA LEU A 55 -5.18 -12.18 -11.83
C LEU A 55 -3.77 -12.47 -11.29
N THR A 56 -3.51 -13.72 -10.90
CA THR A 56 -2.19 -14.16 -10.42
C THR A 56 -1.13 -14.02 -11.52
N ALA A 57 -1.47 -14.45 -12.74
CA ALA A 57 -0.57 -14.37 -13.89
C ALA A 57 -0.21 -12.93 -14.30
N ALA A 58 -1.13 -11.98 -14.10
CA ALA A 58 -0.87 -10.56 -14.35
C ALA A 58 -0.14 -9.86 -13.20
N SER A 59 -0.40 -10.27 -11.95
CA SER A 59 0.16 -9.63 -10.75
C SER A 59 1.65 -9.92 -10.57
N GLN A 60 2.09 -11.16 -10.81
CA GLN A 60 3.49 -11.58 -10.64
C GLN A 60 4.52 -10.70 -11.38
N PRO A 61 4.38 -10.46 -12.69
CA PRO A 61 5.31 -9.57 -13.40
C PRO A 61 5.21 -8.11 -12.92
N LEU A 62 4.01 -7.65 -12.55
CA LEU A 62 3.81 -6.27 -12.06
C LEU A 62 4.48 -6.04 -10.69
N ILE A 63 4.40 -7.03 -9.79
CA ILE A 63 5.08 -7.02 -8.49
C ILE A 63 6.60 -7.08 -8.68
N GLY A 64 7.08 -7.91 -9.61
CA GLY A 64 8.51 -7.97 -9.95
C GLY A 64 9.05 -6.64 -10.50
N MET A 65 8.20 -5.86 -11.17
CA MET A 65 8.53 -4.53 -11.71
C MET A 65 8.10 -3.38 -10.78
N LEU A 66 7.60 -3.66 -9.57
CA LEU A 66 7.06 -2.65 -8.67
C LEU A 66 8.10 -1.56 -8.36
N ALA A 67 9.37 -1.95 -8.16
CA ALA A 67 10.46 -0.99 -7.97
C ALA A 67 10.62 -0.06 -9.18
N LEU A 68 10.49 -0.59 -10.40
CA LEU A 68 10.53 0.18 -11.65
C LEU A 68 9.30 1.06 -11.83
N LEU A 69 8.13 0.63 -11.34
CA LEU A 69 6.87 1.39 -11.37
C LEU A 69 6.81 2.52 -10.33
N ILE A 70 7.41 2.31 -9.15
CA ILE A 70 7.47 3.32 -8.09
C ILE A 70 8.43 4.43 -8.46
N MET A 71 9.55 4.09 -9.10
CA MET A 71 10.60 5.04 -9.45
C MET A 71 10.12 6.27 -10.25
N PRO A 72 9.31 6.15 -11.33
CA PRO A 72 8.81 7.33 -12.05
C PRO A 72 7.92 8.22 -11.18
N GLY A 73 7.18 7.65 -10.22
CA GLY A 73 6.41 8.43 -9.25
C GLY A 73 7.30 9.21 -8.28
N VAL A 74 8.34 8.56 -7.75
CA VAL A 74 9.27 9.18 -6.80
C VAL A 74 10.12 10.26 -7.47
N VAL A 75 10.67 9.99 -8.67
CA VAL A 75 11.50 10.95 -9.42
C VAL A 75 10.71 12.19 -9.83
N GLY A 76 9.40 12.08 -10.09
CA GLY A 76 8.55 13.24 -10.38
C GLY A 76 8.53 14.30 -9.27
N ILE A 77 8.64 13.87 -8.00
CA ILE A 77 8.69 14.78 -6.84
C ILE A 77 9.98 15.60 -6.87
N PHE A 78 11.09 15.03 -7.33
CA PHE A 78 12.39 15.74 -7.42
C PHE A 78 12.38 16.88 -8.43
N PHE A 79 11.58 16.79 -9.51
CA PHE A 79 11.43 17.89 -10.47
C PHE A 79 10.64 19.06 -9.89
N GLN A 80 9.69 18.80 -8.98
CA GLN A 80 9.03 19.84 -8.18
C GLN A 80 9.89 20.27 -6.96
N ALA A 81 10.96 19.52 -6.64
CA ALA A 81 11.82 19.76 -5.48
C ALA A 81 12.80 20.94 -5.64
N GLY A 82 12.78 21.66 -6.77
CA GLY A 82 13.59 22.86 -6.98
C GLY A 82 13.37 23.94 -5.91
N GLU A 83 12.17 24.02 -5.32
CA GLU A 83 11.86 24.92 -4.20
C GLU A 83 12.37 24.41 -2.83
N PHE A 84 12.75 23.13 -2.72
CA PHE A 84 13.15 22.48 -1.48
C PHE A 84 14.67 22.39 -1.28
N ALA A 85 15.46 22.91 -2.24
CA ALA A 85 16.92 22.87 -2.20
C ALA A 85 17.53 23.41 -0.88
N GLY A 86 16.85 24.33 -0.18
CA GLY A 86 17.30 24.88 1.10
C GLY A 86 16.86 24.11 2.36
N GLN A 87 15.96 23.12 2.28
CA GLN A 87 15.32 22.49 3.45
C GLN A 87 15.56 20.98 3.58
N TRP A 88 16.43 20.40 2.74
CA TRP A 88 16.89 19.01 2.84
C TRP A 88 17.28 18.57 4.26
N PRO A 89 18.05 19.34 5.05
CA PRO A 89 18.36 18.93 6.43
C PRO A 89 17.11 18.88 7.32
N THR A 90 16.15 19.79 7.14
CA THR A 90 14.88 19.78 7.88
C THR A 90 14.05 18.55 7.56
N ILE A 91 13.95 18.17 6.28
CA ILE A 91 13.25 16.95 5.84
C ILE A 91 13.91 15.70 6.43
N PHE A 92 15.25 15.65 6.43
CA PHE A 92 16.00 14.53 6.98
C PHE A 92 15.78 14.38 8.49
N ILE A 93 15.85 15.49 9.23
CA ILE A 93 15.58 15.52 10.67
C ILE A 93 14.13 15.12 10.95
N ALA A 94 13.16 15.65 10.19
CA ALA A 94 11.74 15.31 10.34
C ALA A 94 11.47 13.82 10.04
N LEU A 95 12.10 13.25 9.02
CA LEU A 95 12.00 11.81 8.70
C LEU A 95 12.55 10.94 9.82
N ILE A 96 13.76 11.23 10.30
CA ILE A 96 14.39 10.46 11.37
C ILE A 96 13.58 10.59 12.65
N ALA A 97 13.28 11.81 13.07
CA ALA A 97 12.51 12.08 14.29
C ALA A 97 11.11 11.46 14.21
N GLY A 98 10.40 11.64 13.09
CA GLY A 98 9.07 11.07 12.87
C GLY A 98 9.07 9.54 12.87
N THR A 99 10.07 8.90 12.25
CA THR A 99 10.21 7.44 12.25
C THR A 99 10.50 6.91 13.64
N LEU A 100 11.42 7.53 14.37
CA LEU A 100 11.73 7.17 15.76
C LEU A 100 10.52 7.35 16.67
N LEU A 101 9.81 8.47 16.54
CA LEU A 101 8.64 8.77 17.36
C LEU A 101 7.48 7.83 17.05
N SER A 102 7.26 7.48 15.78
CA SER A 102 6.25 6.50 15.35
C SER A 102 6.56 5.10 15.88
N SER A 103 7.82 4.65 15.75
CA SER A 103 8.27 3.36 16.29
C SER A 103 8.13 3.32 17.81
N TRP A 104 8.58 4.37 18.50
CA TRP A 104 8.50 4.48 19.96
C TRP A 104 7.05 4.49 20.44
N THR A 105 6.17 5.23 19.76
CA THR A 105 4.73 5.26 20.07
C THR A 105 4.08 3.90 19.86
N THR A 106 4.44 3.19 18.79
CA THR A 106 3.93 1.84 18.51
C THR A 106 4.38 0.85 19.59
N LEU A 107 5.67 0.87 19.95
CA LEU A 107 6.23 0.06 21.04
C LEU A 107 5.58 0.37 22.39
N TRP A 108 5.36 1.65 22.68
CA TRP A 108 4.72 2.09 23.91
C TRP A 108 3.25 1.66 23.96
N LEU A 109 2.53 1.78 22.86
CA LEU A 109 1.14 1.36 22.74
C LEU A 109 1.00 -0.17 22.88
N MET A 110 1.89 -0.94 22.24
CA MET A 110 1.97 -2.39 22.42
C MET A 110 2.24 -2.76 23.88
N ARG A 111 3.21 -2.11 24.54
CA ARG A 111 3.48 -2.35 25.98
C ARG A 111 2.29 -2.02 26.89
N ARG A 112 1.44 -1.09 26.48
CA ARG A 112 0.26 -0.69 27.26
C ARG A 112 -0.97 -1.57 27.00
N LEU A 113 -1.13 -2.06 25.77
CA LEU A 113 -2.29 -2.88 25.36
C LEU A 113 -2.04 -4.38 25.49
N VAL A 114 -0.79 -4.83 25.49
CA VAL A 114 -0.43 -6.24 25.74
C VAL A 114 -0.24 -6.40 27.25
N PRO A 115 -1.19 -7.01 27.98
CA PRO A 115 -0.96 -7.40 29.37
C PRO A 115 0.21 -8.39 29.39
N ASP A 116 1.09 -8.26 30.37
CA ASP A 116 2.22 -9.16 30.55
C ASP A 116 1.69 -10.57 30.92
N THR A 117 1.34 -11.38 29.92
CA THR A 117 0.96 -12.78 30.12
C THR A 117 2.23 -13.62 30.33
N ARG A 118 3.04 -13.25 31.31
CA ARG A 118 4.24 -13.98 31.74
C ARG A 118 4.15 -14.44 33.20
N ASP A 119 2.95 -14.73 33.68
CA ASP A 119 2.78 -15.25 35.04
C ASP A 119 1.55 -16.15 35.19
N ASN A 120 1.47 -17.27 34.44
CA ASN A 120 0.52 -18.39 34.68
C ASN A 120 0.90 -19.67 33.90
N ALA A 121 2.19 -20.01 33.76
CA ALA A 121 2.64 -21.28 33.15
C ALA A 121 3.41 -22.17 34.13
N HIS A 122 3.21 -21.95 35.44
CA HIS A 122 3.72 -22.79 36.51
C HIS A 122 2.61 -23.02 37.55
N GLU A 123 1.61 -23.82 37.20
CA GLU A 123 0.94 -24.71 38.17
C GLU A 123 0.47 -25.98 37.47
#